data_AF-A0A943QGU5-F1
#
_entry.id   AF-A0A943QGU5-F1
#
_cell.length_a   1.000
_cell.length_b   1.000
_cell.length_c   1.000
_cell.angle_alpha   90.00
_cell.angle_beta   90.00
_cell.angle_gamma   90.00
#
_symmetry.space_group_name_H-M   'P 1'
#
loop_
_entity.id
_entity.type
_entity.pdbx_description
1 polymer ?
#
loop_
_entity_poly.entity_id
_entity_poly.type
_entity_poly.pdbx_seq_one_letter_code
_entity_poly.pdbx_strand_id
1 'polypeptide(L)'
;MKELFNKKIVKVTGRNPITKEPIEIEKEIWSWNELEFYCNEDDLRALSKVELTDEEFNLIVRDFNVLLNNSECKDLLDDEERKMIAYALKNIDNEECRIYLLVEEISILDDLFYDGIVYEMAKNDIEKSLFKKLMEALTDEEIYV
;
A
#
# COMPACT_ATOMS: atom_id res chain seq x y z
N MET A 1 -2.69 24.74 -2.14
CA MET A 1 -2.89 23.30 -1.91
C MET A 1 -2.59 23.03 -0.45
N LYS A 2 -3.45 22.33 0.29
CA LYS A 2 -3.06 21.83 1.62
C LYS A 2 -1.96 20.79 1.40
N GLU A 3 -0.86 20.88 2.13
CA GLU A 3 0.11 19.77 2.18
C GLU A 3 -0.63 18.56 2.76
N LEU A 4 -0.83 17.53 1.94
CA LEU A 4 -1.60 16.33 2.29
C LEU A 4 -0.82 15.46 3.29
N PHE A 5 0.51 15.48 3.26
CA PHE A 5 1.36 14.60 4.05
C PHE A 5 2.47 15.38 4.75
N ASN A 6 2.73 15.05 6.02
CA ASN A 6 3.90 15.53 6.75
C ASN A 6 5.07 14.59 6.50
N LYS A 7 6.24 15.13 6.14
CA LYS A 7 7.46 14.33 5.92
C LYS A 7 8.28 14.21 7.21
N LYS A 8 8.68 12.99 7.56
CA LYS A 8 9.68 12.68 8.58
C LYS A 8 10.79 11.85 7.96
N ILE A 9 12.03 12.35 8.04
CA ILE A 9 13.21 11.59 7.60
C ILE A 9 13.75 10.84 8.83
N VAL A 10 13.84 9.52 8.74
CA VAL A 10 14.47 8.67 9.76
C VAL A 10 15.75 8.06 9.23
N LYS A 11 16.79 8.01 10.08
CA LYS A 11 18.04 7.32 9.77
C LYS A 11 17.98 5.92 10.36
N VAL A 12 18.13 4.91 9.52
CA VAL A 12 18.22 3.52 9.94
C VAL A 12 19.56 2.93 9.55
N THR A 13 20.06 2.01 10.36
CA THR A 13 21.29 1.27 10.05
C THR A 13 20.94 0.09 9.16
N GLY A 14 21.27 0.19 7.87
CA GLY A 14 21.21 -0.90 6.92
C GLY A 14 22.54 -1.64 6.82
N ARG A 15 22.65 -2.51 5.81
CA ARG A 15 23.86 -3.29 5.54
C ARG A 15 24.21 -3.17 4.06
N ASN A 16 25.44 -2.82 3.76
CA ASN A 16 25.91 -2.75 2.37
C ASN A 16 25.79 -4.15 1.74
N PRO A 17 25.10 -4.30 0.60
CA PRO A 17 24.86 -5.61 -0.01
C PRO A 17 26.15 -6.28 -0.49
N ILE A 18 27.19 -5.50 -0.81
CA ILE A 18 28.50 -5.96 -1.29
C ILE A 18 29.46 -6.17 -0.12
N THR A 19 29.75 -5.12 0.66
CA THR A 19 30.81 -5.16 1.70
C THR A 19 30.33 -5.79 3.01
N LYS A 20 29.01 -5.93 3.20
CA LYS A 20 28.37 -6.41 4.43
C LYS A 20 28.61 -5.50 5.65
N GLU A 21 29.14 -4.29 5.46
CA GLU A 21 29.33 -3.30 6.52
C GLU A 21 28.04 -2.55 6.84
N PRO A 22 27.87 -2.04 8.08
CA PRO A 22 26.76 -1.16 8.42
C PRO A 22 26.80 0.13 7.59
N ILE A 23 25.65 0.55 7.06
CA ILE A 23 25.49 1.84 6.36
C ILE A 23 24.32 2.60 6.96
N GLU A 24 24.41 3.92 7.02
CA GLU A 24 23.23 4.75 7.32
C GLU A 24 22.39 4.89 6.06
N ILE A 25 21.10 4.55 6.18
CA ILE A 25 20.10 4.71 5.13
C ILE A 25 19.09 5.74 5.64
N GLU A 26 18.90 6.81 4.87
CA GLU A 26 17.79 7.74 5.10
C GLU A 26 16.52 7.13 4.51
N LYS A 27 15.52 6.94 5.36
CA LYS A 27 14.17 6.53 4.94
C LYS A 27 13.22 7.71 5.12
N GLU A 28 12.39 7.93 4.12
CA GLU A 28 11.31 8.89 4.17
C GLU A 28 10.07 8.19 4.72
N ILE A 29 9.53 8.70 5.82
CA ILE A 29 8.23 8.30 6.36
C ILE A 29 7.30 9.47 6.15
N TRP A 30 6.23 9.23 5.43
CA TRP A 30 5.15 10.20 5.26
C TRP A 30 4.11 9.92 6.33
N SER A 31 3.57 10.97 6.96
CA SER A 31 2.52 10.81 7.96
C SER A 31 1.33 11.71 7.69
N TRP A 32 0.15 11.16 7.92
CA TRP A 32 -1.10 11.89 7.93
C TRP A 32 -1.89 11.45 9.17
N ASN A 33 -2.09 12.39 10.11
CA ASN A 33 -2.68 12.10 11.42
C ASN A 33 -1.89 11.00 12.18
N GLU A 34 -2.53 9.85 12.43
CA GLU A 34 -1.92 8.71 13.14
C GLU A 34 -1.33 7.66 12.18
N LEU A 35 -1.48 7.84 10.87
CA LEU A 35 -1.01 6.90 9.86
C LEU A 35 0.40 7.26 9.41
N GLU A 36 1.26 6.25 9.34
CA GLU A 36 2.61 6.33 8.77
C GLU A 36 2.64 5.49 7.48
N PHE A 37 3.13 6.09 6.40
CA PHE A 37 3.21 5.51 5.07
C PHE A 37 4.68 5.25 4.72
N TYR A 38 4.94 4.01 4.30
CA TYR A 38 6.28 3.52 3.97
C TYR A 38 6.46 3.37 2.44
N CYS A 39 6.22 4.44 1.69
CA CYS A 39 6.39 4.48 0.22
C CYS A 39 6.93 5.86 -0.24
N ASN A 40 7.22 5.98 -1.54
CA ASN A 40 7.63 7.25 -2.13
C ASN A 40 6.45 8.26 -2.15
N GLU A 41 6.77 9.56 -2.09
CA GLU A 41 5.80 10.64 -2.19
C GLU A 41 5.03 10.62 -3.52
N ASP A 42 5.71 10.29 -4.61
CA ASP A 42 5.08 10.25 -5.94
C ASP A 42 4.01 9.17 -6.01
N ASP A 43 4.25 8.00 -5.42
CA ASP A 43 3.28 6.90 -5.32
C ASP A 43 2.07 7.32 -4.48
N LEU A 44 2.29 7.98 -3.33
CA LEU A 44 1.21 8.52 -2.50
C LEU A 44 0.35 9.53 -3.28
N ARG A 45 1.00 10.43 -4.02
CA ARG A 45 0.32 11.43 -4.84
C ARG A 45 -0.42 10.80 -6.01
N ALA A 46 0.09 9.73 -6.60
CA ALA A 46 -0.58 8.98 -7.65
C ALA A 46 -1.81 8.25 -7.09
N LEU A 47 -1.64 7.47 -6.03
CA LEU A 47 -2.72 6.71 -5.39
C LEU A 47 -3.83 7.59 -4.83
N SER A 48 -3.51 8.80 -4.35
CA SER A 48 -4.53 9.78 -3.91
C SER A 48 -5.51 10.22 -5.00
N LYS A 49 -5.19 9.97 -6.28
CA LYS A 49 -6.02 10.36 -7.43
C LYS A 49 -6.78 9.16 -8.02
N VAL A 50 -6.56 7.96 -7.52
CA VAL A 50 -7.19 6.75 -8.06
C VAL A 50 -8.67 6.71 -7.66
N GLU A 51 -9.54 6.71 -8.67
CA GLU A 51 -10.98 6.55 -8.46
C GLU A 51 -11.38 5.07 -8.53
N LEU A 52 -11.68 4.51 -7.36
CA LEU A 52 -12.22 3.16 -7.21
C LEU A 52 -13.74 3.19 -7.04
N THR A 53 -14.41 2.20 -7.61
CA THR A 53 -15.82 1.92 -7.30
C THR A 53 -15.94 1.33 -5.89
N ASP A 54 -17.14 1.35 -5.33
CA ASP A 54 -17.40 0.71 -4.04
C ASP A 54 -17.07 -0.79 -4.09
N GLU A 55 -17.35 -1.47 -5.21
CA GLU A 55 -17.05 -2.90 -5.36
C GLU A 55 -15.55 -3.18 -5.38
N GLU A 56 -14.77 -2.39 -6.11
CA GLU A 56 -13.32 -2.51 -6.17
C GLU A 56 -12.70 -2.29 -4.78
N PHE A 57 -13.13 -1.23 -4.10
CA PHE A 57 -12.58 -0.93 -2.78
C PHE A 57 -13.04 -1.94 -1.70
N ASN A 58 -14.26 -2.47 -1.82
CA ASN A 58 -14.74 -3.52 -0.92
C ASN A 58 -13.95 -4.84 -1.04
N LEU A 59 -13.26 -5.09 -2.16
CA LEU A 59 -12.34 -6.23 -2.27
C LEU A 59 -11.17 -6.07 -1.29
N ILE A 60 -10.52 -4.91 -1.30
CA ILE A 60 -9.41 -4.58 -0.39
C ILE A 60 -9.86 -4.71 1.07
N VAL A 61 -11.03 -4.14 1.39
CA VAL A 61 -11.63 -4.23 2.72
C VAL A 61 -11.86 -5.69 3.15
N ARG A 62 -12.40 -6.51 2.25
CA ARG A 62 -12.65 -7.92 2.52
C ARG A 62 -11.34 -8.66 2.79
N ASP A 63 -10.32 -8.42 1.98
CA ASP A 63 -9.06 -9.14 2.04
C ASP A 63 -8.29 -8.79 3.33
N PHE A 64 -8.27 -7.52 3.74
CA PHE A 64 -7.76 -7.13 5.06
C PHE A 64 -8.58 -7.69 6.23
N ASN A 65 -9.91 -7.75 6.12
CA ASN A 65 -10.72 -8.39 7.16
C ASN A 65 -10.40 -9.88 7.29
N VAL A 66 -10.07 -10.57 6.20
CA VAL A 66 -9.59 -11.95 6.25
C VAL A 66 -8.22 -12.02 6.91
N LEU A 67 -7.26 -11.16 6.52
CA LEU A 67 -5.92 -11.13 7.11
C LEU A 67 -5.95 -10.89 8.63
N LEU A 68 -6.80 -9.98 9.10
CA LEU A 68 -6.92 -9.65 10.52
C LEU A 68 -7.60 -10.73 11.37
N ASN A 69 -8.58 -11.44 10.82
CA ASN A 69 -9.45 -12.34 11.60
C ASN A 69 -9.20 -13.83 11.35
N ASN A 70 -8.51 -14.20 10.27
CA ASN A 70 -8.19 -15.59 9.97
C ASN A 70 -6.94 -16.03 10.75
N SER A 71 -7.09 -17.07 11.57
CA SER A 71 -5.99 -17.64 12.36
C SER A 71 -4.82 -18.15 11.51
N GLU A 72 -5.08 -18.54 10.26
CA GLU A 72 -4.04 -19.01 9.33
C GLU A 72 -3.19 -17.86 8.76
N CYS A 73 -3.73 -16.64 8.74
CA CYS A 73 -3.06 -15.43 8.25
C CYS A 73 -2.41 -14.62 9.38
N LYS A 74 -2.52 -15.10 10.63
CA LYS A 74 -2.13 -14.34 11.83
C LYS A 74 -0.65 -13.95 11.86
N ASP A 75 0.21 -14.68 11.17
CA ASP A 75 1.66 -14.43 11.16
C ASP A 75 2.10 -13.61 9.93
N LEU A 76 1.18 -13.18 9.06
CA LEU A 76 1.48 -12.38 7.87
C LEU A 76 1.62 -10.88 8.17
N LEU A 77 1.05 -10.43 9.29
CA LEU A 77 1.11 -9.04 9.71
C LEU A 77 1.73 -8.97 11.10
N ASP A 78 2.62 -8.02 11.33
CA ASP A 78 3.12 -7.73 12.67
C ASP A 78 2.06 -7.02 13.54
N ASP A 79 2.38 -6.74 14.81
CA ASP A 79 1.43 -6.13 15.74
C ASP A 79 1.12 -4.67 15.38
N GLU A 80 2.05 -3.96 14.76
CA GLU A 80 1.92 -2.55 14.38
C GLU A 80 1.09 -2.41 13.10
N GLU A 81 1.41 -3.20 12.07
CA GLU A 81 0.64 -3.32 10.83
C GLU A 81 -0.82 -3.65 11.12
N ARG A 82 -1.07 -4.65 11.98
CA ARG A 82 -2.43 -5.02 12.38
C ARG A 82 -3.19 -3.86 13.01
N LYS A 83 -2.53 -3.10 13.88
CA LYS A 83 -3.14 -1.97 14.57
C LYS A 83 -3.49 -0.85 13.58
N MET A 84 -2.60 -0.55 12.63
CA MET A 84 -2.83 0.49 11.63
C MET A 84 -3.90 0.10 10.63
N ILE A 85 -3.89 -1.13 10.10
CA ILE A 85 -4.93 -1.66 9.21
C ILE A 85 -6.29 -1.63 9.92
N ALA A 86 -6.37 -2.08 11.18
CA ALA A 86 -7.61 -2.05 11.96
C ALA A 86 -8.11 -0.61 12.20
N TYR A 87 -7.20 0.33 12.43
CA TYR A 87 -7.54 1.75 12.53
C TYR A 87 -8.10 2.30 11.21
N ALA A 88 -7.44 2.01 10.09
CA ALA A 88 -7.85 2.48 8.77
C ALA A 88 -9.22 1.94 8.37
N LEU A 89 -9.47 0.64 8.58
CA LEU A 89 -10.77 0.01 8.34
C LEU A 89 -11.90 0.63 9.19
N LYS A 90 -11.62 1.01 10.44
CA LYS A 90 -12.62 1.64 11.31
C LYS A 90 -12.96 3.07 10.89
N ASN A 91 -12.05 3.75 10.20
CA ASN A 91 -12.16 5.14 9.79
C ASN A 91 -12.19 5.28 8.26
N ILE A 92 -12.81 4.30 7.58
CA ILE A 92 -12.76 4.13 6.13
C ILE A 92 -13.34 5.28 5.30
N ASP A 93 -14.20 6.10 5.92
CA ASP A 93 -14.75 7.31 5.31
C ASP A 93 -13.70 8.43 5.15
N ASN A 94 -12.56 8.32 5.86
CA ASN A 94 -11.44 9.24 5.74
C ASN A 94 -10.57 8.84 4.53
N GLU A 95 -10.31 9.80 3.65
CA GLU A 95 -9.51 9.62 2.43
C GLU A 95 -8.12 9.06 2.74
N GLU A 96 -7.48 9.53 3.81
CA GLU A 96 -6.16 9.04 4.24
C GLU A 96 -6.16 7.57 4.63
N CYS A 97 -7.25 7.08 5.23
CA CYS A 97 -7.38 5.67 5.61
C CYS A 97 -7.59 4.81 4.37
N ARG A 98 -8.29 5.33 3.35
CA ARG A 98 -8.45 4.64 2.07
C ARG A 98 -7.10 4.51 1.36
N ILE A 99 -6.36 5.62 1.24
CA ILE A 99 -5.03 5.62 0.61
C ILE A 99 -4.08 4.67 1.34
N TYR A 100 -4.12 4.66 2.68
CA TYR A 100 -3.31 3.75 3.48
C TYR A 100 -3.58 2.29 3.13
N LEU A 101 -4.85 1.88 3.05
CA LEU A 101 -5.20 0.51 2.66
C LEU A 101 -4.76 0.18 1.23
N LEU A 102 -4.76 1.14 0.29
CA LEU A 102 -4.20 0.90 -1.05
C LEU A 102 -2.71 0.61 -1.01
N VAL A 103 -1.96 1.43 -0.25
CA VAL A 103 -0.50 1.27 -0.11
C VAL A 103 -0.17 -0.07 0.52
N GLU A 104 -0.89 -0.46 1.58
CA GLU A 104 -0.68 -1.75 2.24
C GLU A 104 -1.04 -2.93 1.33
N GLU A 105 -2.12 -2.83 0.55
CA GLU A 105 -2.50 -3.87 -0.41
C GLU A 105 -1.39 -4.11 -1.43
N ILE A 106 -0.85 -3.02 -1.99
CA ILE A 106 0.28 -3.08 -2.92
C ILE A 106 1.53 -3.65 -2.23
N SER A 107 1.81 -3.25 -0.99
CA SER A 107 2.95 -3.74 -0.22
C SER A 107 2.86 -5.25 0.09
N ILE A 108 1.67 -5.78 0.32
CA ILE A 108 1.47 -7.22 0.54
C ILE A 108 1.67 -8.02 -0.74
N LEU A 109 1.24 -7.46 -1.88
CA LEU A 109 1.40 -8.09 -3.19
C LEU A 109 2.84 -7.99 -3.72
N ASP A 110 3.58 -6.96 -3.29
CA ASP A 110 5.02 -6.74 -3.51
C ASP A 110 5.44 -6.94 -4.98
N ASP A 111 6.49 -7.73 -5.25
CA ASP A 111 6.98 -8.02 -6.59
C ASP A 111 5.89 -8.53 -7.55
N LEU A 112 4.89 -9.29 -7.06
CA LEU A 112 3.80 -9.80 -7.92
C LEU A 112 2.93 -8.67 -8.48
N PHE A 113 2.81 -7.57 -7.74
CA PHE A 113 2.09 -6.40 -8.19
C PHE A 113 2.86 -5.69 -9.30
N TYR A 114 4.13 -5.38 -9.06
CA TYR A 114 4.96 -4.63 -10.00
C TYR A 114 5.32 -5.42 -11.27
N ASP A 115 5.38 -6.76 -11.19
CA ASP A 115 5.55 -7.63 -12.35
C ASP A 115 4.25 -7.81 -13.17
N GLY A 116 3.12 -7.24 -12.74
CA GLY A 116 1.82 -7.36 -13.41
C GLY A 116 1.13 -8.72 -13.25
N ILE A 117 1.73 -9.64 -12.48
CA ILE A 117 1.24 -11.01 -12.28
C ILE A 117 -0.14 -11.00 -11.60
N VAL A 118 -0.37 -10.09 -10.66
CA VAL A 118 -1.67 -9.97 -9.97
C VAL A 118 -2.83 -9.68 -10.93
N TYR A 119 -2.59 -8.91 -11.98
CA TYR A 119 -3.58 -8.61 -13.02
C TYR A 119 -3.87 -9.84 -13.88
N GLU A 120 -2.85 -10.64 -14.20
CA GLU A 120 -3.01 -11.90 -14.92
C GLU A 120 -3.75 -12.96 -14.08
N MET A 121 -3.56 -12.94 -12.76
CA MET A 121 -4.17 -13.87 -11.81
C MET A 121 -5.57 -13.46 -11.31
N ALA A 122 -6.03 -12.26 -11.66
CA ALA A 122 -7.35 -11.76 -11.29
C ALA A 122 -8.46 -12.71 -11.75
N LYS A 123 -9.37 -13.06 -10.83
CA LYS A 123 -10.37 -14.11 -11.05
C LYS A 123 -11.68 -13.58 -11.64
N ASN A 124 -11.89 -12.27 -11.57
CA ASN A 124 -13.10 -11.62 -12.04
C ASN A 124 -12.80 -10.19 -12.55
N ASP A 125 -13.78 -9.60 -13.21
CA ASP A 125 -13.64 -8.28 -13.84
C ASP A 125 -13.40 -7.15 -12.81
N ILE A 126 -13.88 -7.31 -11.58
CA ILE A 126 -13.71 -6.31 -10.51
C ILE A 126 -12.26 -6.32 -10.02
N GLU A 127 -11.70 -7.49 -9.70
CA GLU A 127 -10.28 -7.65 -9.34
C GLU A 127 -9.38 -7.14 -10.46
N LYS A 128 -9.71 -7.50 -11.72
CA LYS A 128 -8.94 -7.09 -12.89
C LYS A 128 -8.97 -5.57 -13.09
N SER A 129 -10.12 -4.95 -12.88
CA SER A 129 -10.27 -3.49 -12.95
C SER A 129 -9.49 -2.79 -11.83
N LEU A 130 -9.58 -3.30 -10.60
CA LEU A 130 -8.84 -2.78 -9.44
C LEU A 130 -7.33 -2.80 -9.69
N PHE A 131 -6.75 -3.96 -9.99
CA PHE A 131 -5.30 -4.07 -10.17
C PHE A 131 -4.81 -3.25 -11.36
N LYS A 132 -5.59 -3.19 -12.45
CA LYS A 132 -5.26 -2.33 -13.59
C LYS A 132 -5.13 -0.87 -13.18
N LYS A 133 -6.13 -0.31 -12.48
CA LYS A 133 -6.12 1.09 -12.06
C LYS A 133 -4.97 1.42 -11.12
N LEU A 134 -4.68 0.53 -10.18
CA LEU A 134 -3.57 0.72 -9.24
C LEU A 134 -2.22 0.68 -9.97
N MET A 135 -2.02 -0.25 -10.90
CA MET A 135 -0.79 -0.32 -11.69
C MET A 135 -0.64 0.91 -12.60
N GLU A 136 -1.68 1.27 -13.37
CA GLU A 136 -1.67 2.45 -14.24
C GLU A 136 -1.41 3.76 -13.48
N ALA A 137 -1.75 3.82 -12.18
CA ALA A 137 -1.43 4.97 -11.36
C ALA A 137 0.06 5.04 -10.99
N LEU A 138 0.69 3.88 -10.80
CA LEU A 138 2.07 3.77 -10.32
C LEU A 138 3.10 3.60 -11.44
N THR A 139 2.67 3.22 -12.64
CA THR A 139 3.51 3.15 -13.82
C THR A 139 3.17 4.29 -14.77
N ASP A 140 4.16 5.13 -15.10
CA ASP A 140 4.06 6.14 -16.16
C ASP A 140 3.84 5.52 -17.58
N GLU A 141 3.84 4.19 -17.69
CA GLU A 141 3.59 3.46 -18.93
C GLU A 141 2.09 3.15 -19.06
N GLU A 142 1.48 3.57 -20.17
CA GLU A 142 0.21 3.02 -20.63
C GLU A 142 0.39 1.51 -20.76
N ILE A 143 -0.29 0.73 -19.91
CA ILE A 143 -0.30 -0.74 -20.01
C ILE A 143 -1.01 -1.08 -21.32
N TYR A 144 -0.25 -1.27 -22.40
CA TYR A 144 -0.76 -1.71 -23.69
C TYR A 144 -1.29 -3.15 -23.57
N VAL A 145 -2.61 -3.27 -23.45
CA VAL A 145 -3.37 -4.54 -23.49
C VAL A 145 -3.45 -5.07 -24.91
#